data_AF-A0A7V9ER83-F1
#
_entry.id   AF-A0A7V9ER83-F1
#
_cell.length_a   1.000
_cell.length_b   1.000
_cell.length_c   1.000
_cell.angle_alpha   90.00
_cell.angle_beta   90.00
_cell.angle_gamma   90.00
#
_symmetry.space_group_name_H-M   'P 1'
#
loop_
_entity.id
_entity.type
_entity.pdbx_description
1 polymer ?
#
loop_
_entity_poly.entity_id
_entity_poly.type
_entity_poly.pdbx_seq_one_letter_code
_entity_poly.pdbx_strand_id
1 'polypeptide(L)' 'MGFPASKFPRLAAATPEMLQQVMLRVQGRALRWENLDEDIWVGDVLAGRFPK' A
#
# COMPACT_ATOMS: atom_id res chain seq x y z
N MET A 1 13.64 0.05 -4.55
CA MET A 1 12.78 1.23 -4.31
C MET A 1 11.69 0.82 -3.33
N GLY A 2 11.34 1.67 -2.37
CA GLY A 2 10.31 1.39 -1.36
C GLY A 2 9.60 2.67 -0.95
N PHE A 3 8.48 2.55 -0.26
CA PHE A 3 7.69 3.68 0.21
C PHE A 3 7.32 3.49 1.69
N PRO A 4 7.09 4.59 2.42
CA PRO A 4 6.71 4.50 3.82
C PRO A 4 5.25 4.03 3.95
N ALA A 5 5.05 2.76 4.28
CA ALA A 5 3.72 2.20 4.56
C ALA A 5 3.01 2.93 5.71
N SER A 6 3.77 3.51 6.66
CA SER A 6 3.24 4.31 7.77
C SER A 6 2.51 5.60 7.34
N LYS A 7 2.59 6.01 6.07
CA LYS A 7 1.79 7.12 5.53
C LYS A 7 0.32 6.76 5.29
N PHE A 8 0.01 5.46 5.29
CA PHE A 8 -1.35 4.97 5.05
C PHE A 8 -1.92 4.49 6.39
N PRO A 9 -3.03 5.07 6.89
CA PRO A 9 -3.54 4.76 8.22
C PRO A 9 -3.72 3.26 8.50
N ARG A 10 -4.24 2.51 7.52
CA ARG A 10 -4.47 1.06 7.67
C ARG A 10 -3.18 0.25 7.64
N LEU A 11 -2.19 0.65 6.84
CA LEU A 11 -0.88 -0.01 6.83
C LEU A 11 -0.02 0.38 8.03
N ALA A 12 -0.21 1.59 8.57
CA ALA A 12 0.49 2.08 9.75
C ALA A 12 0.13 1.27 11.00
N ALA A 13 -1.10 0.76 11.08
CA ALA A 13 -1.58 -0.11 12.15
C ALA A 13 -1.34 -1.61 11.88
N ALA A 14 -0.84 -1.97 10.70
CA ALA A 14 -0.66 -3.36 10.29
C ALA A 14 0.61 -3.98 10.88
N THR A 15 0.56 -5.29 11.17
CA THR A 15 1.76 -6.03 11.55
C THR A 15 2.64 -6.29 10.32
N PRO A 16 3.94 -6.58 10.50
CA PRO A 16 4.83 -6.93 9.38
C PRO A 16 4.31 -8.09 8.52
N GLU A 17 3.66 -9.07 9.14
CA GLU A 17 3.06 -10.22 8.45
C GLU A 17 1.89 -9.80 7.56
N MET A 18 1.04 -8.88 8.04
CA MET A 18 -0.05 -8.32 7.24
C MET A 18 0.49 -7.50 6.07
N LEU A 19 1.57 -6.73 6.27
CA LEU A 19 2.21 -5.96 5.21
C LEU A 19 2.78 -6.85 4.09
N GLN A 20 3.20 -8.08 4.40
CA GLN A 20 3.69 -9.04 3.40
C GLN A 20 2.58 -9.65 2.53
N GLN A 21 1.32 -9.56 2.93
CA GLN A 21 0.16 -10.08 2.18
C GLN A 21 -0.28 -9.14 1.04
N VAL A 22 0.65 -8.37 0.50
CA VAL A 22 0.42 -7.46 -0.61
C VAL A 22 0.23 -8.24 -1.90
N MET A 23 -0.77 -7.84 -2.69
CA MET A 23 -1.04 -8.39 -4.01
C MET A 23 -1.00 -7.28 -5.07
N LEU A 24 -0.41 -7.59 -6.23
CA LEU A 24 -0.46 -6.71 -7.40
C LEU A 24 -1.85 -6.77 -8.03
N ARG A 25 -2.42 -5.61 -8.31
CA ARG A 25 -3.70 -5.43 -8.99
C ARG A 25 -3.54 -4.55 -10.22
N VAL A 26 -4.55 -4.59 -11.09
CA VAL A 26 -4.63 -3.73 -12.29
C VAL A 26 -3.34 -3.81 -13.12
N GLN A 27 -2.88 -5.03 -13.41
CA GLN A 27 -1.64 -5.29 -14.16
C GLN A 27 -0.41 -4.56 -13.56
N GLY A 28 -0.31 -4.49 -12.24
CA GLY A 28 0.82 -3.90 -11.52
C GLY A 28 0.74 -2.39 -11.32
N ARG A 29 -0.41 -1.77 -11.58
CA ARG A 29 -0.62 -0.33 -11.34
C ARG A 29 -1.07 -0.02 -9.91
N ALA A 30 -1.55 -1.03 -9.18
CA ALA A 30 -1.97 -0.89 -7.80
C ALA A 30 -1.48 -2.05 -6.94
N LEU A 31 -1.28 -1.78 -5.65
CA LEU A 31 -1.00 -2.74 -4.60
C LEU A 31 -2.25 -2.86 -3.72
N ARG A 32 -2.65 -4.07 -3.36
CA ARG A 32 -3.81 -4.31 -2.49
C ARG A 32 -3.48 -5.25 -1.35
N TRP A 33 -3.96 -4.89 -0.17
CA TRP A 33 -3.99 -5.73 1.01
C TRP A 33 -5.44 -6.10 1.31
N GLU A 34 -5.85 -7.33 0.95
CA GLU A 34 -7.24 -7.79 1.12
C GLU A 34 -7.66 -7.75 2.60
N ASN A 35 -6.80 -8.20 3.51
CA ASN A 35 -7.10 -8.26 4.94
C ASN A 35 -7.13 -6.88 5.63
N LEU A 36 -6.51 -5.87 5.03
CA LEU A 36 -6.53 -4.50 5.53
C LEU A 36 -7.60 -3.65 4.83
N ASP A 37 -8.24 -4.19 3.79
CA ASP A 37 -9.08 -3.47 2.85
C ASP A 37 -8.46 -2.14 2.39
N GLU A 38 -7.16 -2.20 2.04
CA GLU A 38 -6.37 -1.04 1.60
C GLU A 38 -5.86 -1.26 0.18
N ASP A 39 -6.04 -0.26 -0.68
CA ASP A 39 -5.46 -0.20 -2.02
C ASP A 39 -4.59 1.04 -2.20
N ILE A 40 -3.47 0.87 -2.89
CA ILE A 40 -2.48 1.91 -3.12
C ILE A 40 -2.11 1.96 -4.59
N TRP A 41 -2.19 3.14 -5.19
CA TRP A 41 -1.74 3.37 -6.56
C TRP A 41 -0.23 3.52 -6.63
N VAL A 42 0.42 2.69 -7.45
CA VAL A 42 1.88 2.74 -7.66
C VAL A 42 2.28 4.10 -8.22
N GLY A 43 1.47 4.67 -9.13
CA GLY A 43 1.71 6.00 -9.70
C GLY A 43 1.72 7.12 -8.66
N ASP A 44 0.80 7.08 -7.68
CA ASP A 44 0.73 8.09 -6.63
C ASP A 44 1.90 7.98 -5.66
N VAL A 45 2.28 6.75 -5.28
CA VAL A 45 3.48 6.49 -4.47
C VAL A 45 4.74 7.01 -5.15
N LEU A 46 4.90 6.75 -6.46
CA LEU A 46 6.04 7.26 -7.23
C LEU A 46 6.03 8.79 -7.35
N ALA A 47 4.84 9.40 -7.39
CA ALA A 47 4.68 10.85 -7.38
C ALA A 47 4.77 11.49 -5.98
N GLY A 48 4.98 10.70 -4.92
CA GLY A 48 5.02 11.17 -3.53
C GLY A 48 3.66 11.66 -3.01
N ARG A 49 2.56 11.23 -3.63
CA ARG A 49 1.19 11.56 -3.23
C ARG A 49 0.70 10.50 -2.24
N PHE A 50 0.53 10.92 -0.99
CA PHE A 50 0.03 10.07 0.08
C PHE A 50 -1.31 10.61 0.60
N PRO A 51 -2.21 9.74 1.09
CA PRO A 51 -3.42 10.20 1.78
C PRO A 51 -3.04 11.14 2.94
N LYS A 52 -3.82 12.20 3.13
CA LYS A 52 -3.64 13.19 4.19
C LYS A 52 -4.18 12.71 5.52
#